data_AF-A0A2T0VWT1-F1
#
_entry.id   AF-A0A2T0VWT1-F1
#
_cell.length_a   1.000
_cell.length_b   1.000
_cell.length_c   1.000
_cell.angle_alpha   90.00
_cell.angle_beta   90.00
_cell.angle_gamma   90.00
#
_symmetry.space_group_name_H-M   'P 1'
#
loop_
_entity.id
_entity.type
_entity.pdbx_description
1 polymer ?
#
loop_
_entity_poly.entity_id
_entity_poly.type
_entity_poly.pdbx_seq_one_letter_code
_entity_poly.pdbx_strand_id
1 'polypeptide(L)'
;MKTSIATVSISGSLPEKLDAIQKAGFDGIEIFEQDFIAHDGSPREVGNMIRDMGLDITLFQPFRDFESLPEPLRAKAFDRAERKFDLMQELGTDLVLICSSCHPEAIGGIDRAAADFHELGERAAKRGLRVGYEALAWGKHVNDHRDAWEIVRRADHENVGLIVDSFHTLSRKLDPNSIRSVPGDKIFFVQLADAPLIDMDLLYWSRHFRNMPGEGDLDVTGFMQAVMATGYSGPISLEIFNDQFRGGSPTTIAKDGHRSLIALMDDVRRTEPTVTVDMPAMPPRIGVNGVSFVEFASRGAEAEQLEAMLQTLGFEKAGNHIAKNLALWTQGDVRIVVNRETEGYASSAYTMHGTTVCDIGLSVDNAAATVARAMALGANTFNQPVGPGELDIPAIRGLSGSVMHFIDEESGLSNVWSVEFTSDENVGTGAGLRSIDHLAQTMSYDEMLSWSLFYTSLFSMGKSPMFDVVDPDGLVRSQALETKDGSFRITLNGAETHRTMAGNFLADSFGASVQHIALATDDIFATRDAMAECGFKPLPMSDNYYADLAARFTLSDEKLAKLKAGSILYDEDANGAFYQFYSQPYAGGMFFEIVQRKGGYAGYGAPNAPFRIAAQKRLMRPKGMPKA
;
A
#
# COMPACT_ATOMS: atom_id res chain seq x y z
N MET A 1 19.10 10.05 10.70
CA MET A 1 19.42 9.37 9.42
C MET A 1 18.98 10.31 8.33
N LYS A 2 19.74 10.45 7.25
CA LYS A 2 19.34 11.36 6.16
C LYS A 2 18.54 10.60 5.12
N THR A 3 17.34 11.05 4.83
CA THR A 3 16.42 10.46 3.85
C THR A 3 16.48 11.21 2.53
N SER A 4 16.37 10.48 1.42
CA SER A 4 16.29 11.10 0.10
C SER A 4 15.37 10.32 -0.82
N ILE A 5 15.00 10.93 -1.94
CA ILE A 5 14.23 10.31 -2.99
C ILE A 5 14.62 10.91 -4.33
N ALA A 6 14.76 10.06 -5.35
CA ALA A 6 15.01 10.51 -6.71
C ALA A 6 13.76 11.19 -7.30
N THR A 7 13.95 12.31 -8.00
CA THR A 7 12.82 13.00 -8.66
C THR A 7 12.12 12.13 -9.70
N VAL A 8 12.80 11.11 -10.22
CA VAL A 8 12.19 10.13 -11.14
C VAL A 8 11.10 9.27 -10.51
N SER A 9 11.13 9.13 -9.18
CA SER A 9 10.15 8.36 -8.39
C SER A 9 8.79 9.04 -8.26
N ILE A 10 8.73 10.35 -8.55
CA ILE A 10 7.53 11.18 -8.36
C ILE A 10 7.06 11.72 -9.71
N SER A 11 5.74 11.73 -9.94
CA SER A 11 5.11 12.30 -11.13
C SER A 11 5.04 13.84 -11.09
N GLY A 12 4.68 14.48 -12.21
CA GLY A 12 4.49 15.94 -12.29
C GLY A 12 5.73 16.73 -12.73
N SER A 13 5.63 18.05 -12.70
CA SER A 13 6.72 18.99 -12.99
C SER A 13 7.73 19.04 -11.83
N LEU A 14 8.96 19.48 -12.09
CA LEU A 14 9.99 19.56 -11.05
C LEU A 14 9.52 20.34 -9.79
N PRO A 15 8.89 21.52 -9.88
CA PRO A 15 8.38 22.22 -8.69
C PRO A 15 7.32 21.43 -7.91
N GLU A 16 6.40 20.73 -8.60
CA GLU A 16 5.38 19.90 -7.95
C GLU A 16 6.00 18.72 -7.21
N LYS A 17 7.02 18.09 -7.82
CA LYS A 17 7.80 17.01 -7.19
C LYS A 17 8.48 17.51 -5.92
N LEU A 18 9.16 18.65 -6.00
CA LEU A 18 9.89 19.23 -4.85
C LEU A 18 8.94 19.59 -3.71
N ASP A 19 7.78 20.18 -4.01
CA ASP A 19 6.77 20.53 -3.01
C ASP A 19 6.23 19.29 -2.29
N ALA A 20 5.93 18.23 -3.04
CA ALA A 20 5.50 16.95 -2.47
C ALA A 20 6.57 16.30 -1.59
N ILE A 21 7.83 16.29 -2.05
CA ILE A 21 8.97 15.71 -1.33
C ILE A 21 9.23 16.47 -0.02
N GLN A 22 9.24 17.80 -0.07
CA GLN A 22 9.42 18.63 1.12
C GLN A 22 8.30 18.37 2.15
N LYS A 23 7.03 18.39 1.72
CA LYS A 23 5.88 18.16 2.59
C LYS A 23 5.82 16.76 3.18
N ALA A 24 6.41 15.77 2.51
CA ALA A 24 6.53 14.41 3.02
C ALA A 24 7.59 14.28 4.13
N GLY A 25 8.54 15.22 4.23
CA GLY A 25 9.55 15.27 5.29
C GLY A 25 10.92 14.73 4.89
N PHE A 26 11.21 14.56 3.60
CA PHE A 26 12.55 14.17 3.15
C PHE A 26 13.59 15.26 3.42
N ASP A 27 14.84 14.85 3.70
CA ASP A 27 15.97 15.77 3.90
C ASP A 27 16.61 16.21 2.58
N GLY A 28 16.44 15.43 1.51
CA GLY A 28 17.08 15.71 0.24
C GLY A 28 16.53 14.92 -0.93
N ILE A 29 17.12 15.17 -2.09
CA ILE A 29 16.72 14.59 -3.38
C ILE A 29 17.90 14.14 -4.20
N GLU A 30 17.62 13.17 -5.05
CA GLU A 30 18.45 12.89 -6.21
C GLU A 30 17.86 13.58 -7.42
N ILE A 31 18.61 14.47 -8.05
CA ILE A 31 18.17 15.12 -9.29
C ILE A 31 18.37 14.15 -10.44
N PHE A 32 17.24 13.69 -11.00
CA PHE A 32 17.23 12.95 -12.24
C PHE A 32 17.43 13.91 -13.41
N GLU A 33 18.45 13.67 -14.23
CA GLU A 33 18.90 14.57 -15.28
C GLU A 33 17.77 14.95 -16.25
N GLN A 34 16.85 14.04 -16.56
CA GLN A 34 15.73 14.34 -17.47
C GLN A 34 14.77 15.37 -16.90
N ASP A 35 14.48 15.33 -15.58
CA ASP A 35 13.63 16.33 -14.93
C ASP A 35 14.31 17.70 -14.92
N PHE A 36 15.63 17.72 -14.72
CA PHE A 36 16.43 18.94 -14.81
C PHE A 36 16.42 19.51 -16.24
N ILE A 37 16.66 18.69 -17.27
CA ILE A 37 16.66 19.14 -18.67
C ILE A 37 15.27 19.62 -19.13
N ALA A 38 14.20 19.04 -18.59
CA ALA A 38 12.84 19.45 -18.91
C ALA A 38 12.43 20.78 -18.27
N HIS A 39 13.17 21.25 -17.26
CA HIS A 39 12.94 22.52 -16.59
C HIS A 39 13.67 23.66 -17.31
N ASP A 40 13.10 24.87 -17.30
CA ASP A 40 13.61 26.04 -18.04
C ASP A 40 14.65 26.87 -17.27
N GLY A 41 14.69 26.74 -15.94
CA GLY A 41 15.68 27.38 -15.07
C GLY A 41 17.12 26.89 -15.28
N SER A 42 18.09 27.78 -15.10
CA SER A 42 19.51 27.46 -15.11
C SER A 42 19.91 26.54 -13.95
N PRO A 43 21.07 25.85 -14.00
CA PRO A 43 21.50 24.97 -12.91
C PRO A 43 21.54 25.66 -11.55
N ARG A 44 22.02 26.91 -11.52
CA ARG A 44 22.08 27.73 -10.31
C ARG A 44 20.70 28.09 -9.76
N GLU A 45 19.76 28.45 -10.63
CA GLU A 45 18.38 28.76 -10.23
C GLU A 45 17.67 27.53 -9.68
N VAL A 46 17.81 26.38 -10.36
CA VAL A 46 17.25 25.11 -9.87
C VAL A 46 17.88 24.74 -8.52
N GLY A 47 19.20 24.87 -8.39
CA GLY A 47 19.90 24.63 -7.14
C GLY A 47 19.41 25.51 -5.99
N ASN A 48 19.20 26.80 -6.24
CA ASN A 48 18.67 27.74 -5.25
C ASN A 48 17.24 27.39 -4.88
N MET A 49 16.38 27.09 -5.86
CA MET A 49 14.99 26.69 -5.63
C MET A 49 14.91 25.49 -4.66
N ILE A 50 15.73 24.47 -4.87
CA ILE A 50 15.74 23.27 -4.01
C ILE A 50 16.17 23.62 -2.58
N ARG A 51 17.25 24.41 -2.44
CA ARG A 51 17.76 24.83 -1.12
C ARG A 51 16.81 25.78 -0.38
N ASP A 52 16.11 26.65 -1.09
CA ASP A 52 15.11 27.56 -0.51
C ASP A 52 13.92 26.79 0.09
N MET A 53 13.69 25.55 -0.35
CA MET A 53 12.71 24.63 0.23
C MET A 53 13.26 23.84 1.43
N GLY A 54 14.54 24.00 1.75
CA GLY A 54 15.23 23.28 2.83
C GLY A 54 15.68 21.87 2.46
N LEU A 55 15.72 21.53 1.16
CA LEU A 55 16.16 20.23 0.67
C LEU A 55 17.62 20.27 0.23
N ASP A 56 18.36 19.19 0.51
CA ASP A 56 19.70 18.97 -0.03
C ASP A 56 19.66 18.24 -1.39
N ILE A 57 20.58 18.59 -2.29
CA ILE A 57 20.79 17.83 -3.53
C ILE A 57 21.85 16.77 -3.24
N THR A 58 21.39 15.60 -2.80
CA THR A 58 22.26 14.54 -2.29
C THR A 58 22.95 13.73 -3.39
N LEU A 59 22.40 13.76 -4.61
CA LEU A 59 22.95 13.07 -5.77
C LEU A 59 22.51 13.74 -7.08
N PHE A 60 23.40 13.82 -8.07
CA PHE A 60 23.05 14.06 -9.46
C PHE A 60 23.13 12.75 -10.25
N GLN A 61 22.10 12.41 -11.02
CA GLN A 61 22.08 11.11 -11.72
C GLN A 61 21.19 11.12 -12.97
N PRO A 62 21.39 10.17 -13.90
CA PRO A 62 22.51 9.24 -14.00
C PRO A 62 23.57 9.73 -15.00
N PHE A 63 24.83 9.36 -14.79
CA PHE A 63 25.86 9.39 -15.85
C PHE A 63 26.01 7.98 -16.45
N ARG A 64 25.68 7.84 -17.74
CA ARG A 64 25.69 6.54 -18.43
C ARG A 64 26.94 6.34 -19.26
N ASP A 65 27.34 5.08 -19.46
CA ASP A 65 28.37 4.65 -20.43
C ASP A 65 29.69 5.42 -20.29
N PHE A 66 30.42 5.15 -19.21
CA PHE A 66 31.71 5.80 -18.91
C PHE A 66 32.90 4.85 -19.11
N GLU A 67 32.92 3.77 -18.34
CA GLU A 67 34.10 2.94 -18.13
C GLU A 67 34.36 1.97 -19.29
N SER A 68 35.63 1.61 -19.47
CA SER A 68 36.06 0.58 -20.42
C SER A 68 35.66 0.86 -21.88
N LEU A 69 35.52 2.12 -22.27
CA LEU A 69 35.28 2.49 -23.66
C LEU A 69 36.61 2.50 -24.46
N PRO A 70 36.59 2.16 -25.76
CA PRO A 70 37.75 2.35 -26.64
C PRO A 70 37.90 3.84 -27.03
N GLU A 71 39.06 4.23 -27.54
CA GLU A 71 39.18 5.54 -28.18
C GLU A 71 38.46 5.55 -29.54
N PRO A 72 37.80 6.66 -29.94
CA PRO A 72 37.76 7.98 -29.28
C PRO A 72 36.64 8.17 -28.26
N LEU A 73 35.85 7.12 -27.97
CA LEU A 73 34.68 7.20 -27.09
C LEU A 73 35.07 7.47 -25.65
N ARG A 74 36.20 6.90 -25.19
CA ARG A 74 36.77 7.15 -23.87
C ARG A 74 37.04 8.64 -23.67
N ALA A 75 37.81 9.29 -24.55
CA ALA A 75 38.07 10.72 -24.47
C ALA A 75 36.77 11.55 -24.41
N LYS A 76 35.78 11.21 -25.24
CA LYS A 76 34.47 11.88 -25.23
C LYS A 76 33.70 11.68 -23.92
N ALA A 77 33.81 10.52 -23.29
CA ALA A 77 33.19 10.24 -21.99
C ALA A 77 33.80 11.11 -20.89
N PHE A 78 35.13 11.27 -20.87
CA PHE A 78 35.80 12.20 -19.96
C PHE A 78 35.38 13.66 -20.20
N ASP A 79 35.30 14.12 -21.45
CA ASP A 79 34.81 15.47 -21.76
C ASP A 79 33.35 15.68 -21.31
N ARG A 80 32.52 14.63 -21.39
CA ARG A 80 31.15 14.66 -20.87
C ARG A 80 31.15 14.76 -19.34
N ALA A 81 32.04 14.05 -18.66
CA ALA A 81 32.17 14.13 -17.21
C ALA A 81 32.58 15.53 -16.73
N GLU A 82 33.56 16.17 -17.39
CA GLU A 82 33.97 17.55 -17.07
C GLU A 82 32.79 18.55 -17.16
N ARG A 83 31.95 18.40 -18.18
CA ARG A 83 30.73 19.21 -18.34
C ARG A 83 29.67 18.93 -17.27
N LYS A 84 29.58 17.69 -16.78
CA LYS A 84 28.70 17.36 -15.66
C LYS A 84 29.22 17.90 -14.35
N PHE A 85 30.53 17.93 -14.15
CA PHE A 85 31.14 18.58 -13.00
C PHE A 85 30.86 20.10 -12.99
N ASP A 86 30.93 20.79 -14.14
CA ASP A 86 30.56 22.21 -14.21
C ASP A 86 29.08 22.41 -13.80
N LEU A 87 28.20 21.57 -14.35
CA LEU A 87 26.77 21.57 -14.02
C LEU A 87 26.52 21.36 -12.52
N MET A 88 27.15 20.35 -11.91
CA MET A 88 26.98 20.00 -10.50
C MET A 88 27.45 21.11 -9.56
N GLN A 89 28.54 21.80 -9.90
CA GLN A 89 29.03 22.93 -9.12
C GLN A 89 28.06 24.12 -9.14
N GLU A 90 27.41 24.38 -10.26
CA GLU A 90 26.36 25.40 -10.33
C GLU A 90 25.09 24.97 -9.60
N LEU A 91 24.70 23.71 -9.75
CA LEU A 91 23.56 23.11 -9.06
C LEU A 91 23.77 23.10 -7.53
N GLY A 92 25.01 22.94 -7.09
CA GLY A 92 25.41 22.88 -5.68
C GLY A 92 25.30 21.48 -5.08
N THR A 93 25.73 20.46 -5.83
CA THR A 93 25.84 19.07 -5.37
C THR A 93 27.25 18.53 -5.61
N ASP A 94 27.68 17.56 -4.82
CA ASP A 94 29.05 17.06 -4.81
C ASP A 94 29.18 15.61 -5.29
N LEU A 95 28.09 14.88 -5.51
CA LEU A 95 28.11 13.46 -5.85
C LEU A 95 27.34 13.18 -7.15
N VAL A 96 27.95 12.43 -8.06
CA VAL A 96 27.30 11.91 -9.28
C VAL A 96 27.29 10.39 -9.30
N LEU A 97 26.15 9.81 -9.67
CA LEU A 97 26.02 8.39 -9.94
C LEU A 97 26.48 8.08 -11.36
N ILE A 98 27.40 7.15 -11.48
CA ILE A 98 27.85 6.57 -12.74
C ILE A 98 27.39 5.12 -12.76
N CYS A 99 26.43 4.81 -13.63
CA CYS A 99 25.92 3.46 -13.76
C CYS A 99 26.78 2.67 -14.75
N SER A 100 27.01 1.38 -14.47
CA SER A 100 27.80 0.48 -15.32
C SER A 100 27.41 0.54 -16.79
N SER A 101 28.40 0.59 -17.67
CA SER A 101 28.22 0.80 -19.10
C SER A 101 27.38 -0.29 -19.76
N CYS A 102 26.39 0.13 -20.54
CA CYS A 102 25.62 -0.69 -21.45
C CYS A 102 26.09 -0.50 -22.91
N HIS A 103 27.06 0.38 -23.15
CA HIS A 103 27.54 0.71 -24.49
C HIS A 103 28.02 -0.53 -25.27
N PRO A 104 27.54 -0.75 -26.51
CA PRO A 104 27.91 -1.92 -27.32
C PRO A 104 29.42 -2.03 -27.60
N GLU A 105 30.17 -0.93 -27.57
CA GLU A 105 31.62 -0.92 -27.80
C GLU A 105 32.45 -1.01 -26.52
N ALA A 106 31.86 -1.02 -25.33
CA ALA A 106 32.63 -1.19 -24.09
C ALA A 106 33.37 -2.54 -24.12
N ILE A 107 34.66 -2.54 -23.77
CA ILE A 107 35.55 -3.70 -23.92
C ILE A 107 35.71 -4.52 -22.63
N GLY A 108 35.29 -3.97 -21.50
CA GLY A 108 35.34 -4.63 -20.18
C GLY A 108 36.74 -4.66 -19.56
N GLY A 109 36.84 -5.41 -18.45
CA GLY A 109 38.06 -5.59 -17.66
C GLY A 109 38.11 -4.74 -16.40
N ILE A 110 38.16 -5.41 -15.24
CA ILE A 110 38.17 -4.77 -13.91
C ILE A 110 39.33 -3.76 -13.78
N ASP A 111 40.55 -4.12 -14.17
CA ASP A 111 41.71 -3.22 -14.07
C ASP A 111 41.58 -1.99 -14.97
N ARG A 112 40.94 -2.15 -16.15
CA ARG A 112 40.70 -1.03 -17.08
C ARG A 112 39.67 -0.08 -16.48
N ALA A 113 38.55 -0.61 -16.01
CA ALA A 113 37.53 0.19 -15.34
C ALA A 113 38.11 0.90 -14.11
N ALA A 114 38.91 0.22 -13.29
CA ALA A 114 39.58 0.80 -12.13
C ALA A 114 40.52 1.96 -12.53
N ALA A 115 41.30 1.81 -13.61
CA ALA A 115 42.14 2.90 -14.13
C ALA A 115 41.32 4.09 -14.65
N ASP A 116 40.21 3.83 -15.34
CA ASP A 116 39.29 4.88 -15.80
C ASP A 116 38.67 5.64 -14.62
N PHE A 117 38.23 4.93 -13.58
CA PHE A 117 37.68 5.54 -12.36
C PHE A 117 38.74 6.26 -11.53
N HIS A 118 39.98 5.77 -11.45
CA HIS A 118 41.07 6.48 -10.80
C HIS A 118 41.34 7.82 -11.47
N GLU A 119 41.46 7.85 -12.82
CA GLU A 119 41.63 9.10 -13.56
C GLU A 119 40.44 10.05 -13.38
N LEU A 120 39.22 9.51 -13.32
CA LEU A 120 38.03 10.32 -13.06
C LEU A 120 38.02 10.88 -11.63
N GLY A 121 38.44 10.08 -10.65
CA GLY A 121 38.61 10.47 -9.26
C GLY A 121 39.54 11.67 -9.12
N GLU A 122 40.69 11.66 -9.80
CA GLU A 122 41.65 12.76 -9.83
C GLU A 122 41.04 14.06 -10.39
N ARG A 123 40.17 13.96 -11.40
CA ARG A 123 39.46 15.11 -11.97
C ARG A 123 38.37 15.63 -11.02
N ALA A 124 37.62 14.72 -10.39
CA ALA A 124 36.59 15.06 -9.42
C ALA A 124 37.21 15.73 -8.17
N ALA A 125 38.33 15.21 -7.66
CA ALA A 125 39.03 15.73 -6.49
C ALA A 125 39.49 17.19 -6.67
N LYS A 126 40.03 17.54 -7.86
CA LYS A 126 40.42 18.92 -8.20
C LYS A 126 39.27 19.92 -8.12
N ARG A 127 38.03 19.42 -8.18
CA ARG A 127 36.79 20.20 -8.16
C ARG A 127 36.01 20.07 -6.86
N GLY A 128 36.50 19.28 -5.89
CA GLY A 128 35.78 18.97 -4.66
C GLY A 128 34.54 18.08 -4.85
N LEU A 129 34.54 17.26 -5.91
CA LEU A 129 33.42 16.38 -6.27
C LEU A 129 33.77 14.91 -6.01
N ARG A 130 32.74 14.06 -5.98
CA ARG A 130 32.80 12.62 -5.75
C ARG A 130 32.06 11.89 -6.86
N VAL A 131 32.53 10.69 -7.19
CA VAL A 131 31.89 9.81 -8.18
C VAL A 131 31.52 8.49 -7.51
N GLY A 132 30.26 8.11 -7.64
CA GLY A 132 29.74 6.85 -7.15
C GLY A 132 29.50 5.88 -8.30
N TYR A 133 30.03 4.67 -8.21
CA TYR A 133 29.84 3.63 -9.23
C TYR A 133 28.74 2.66 -8.83
N GLU A 134 27.75 2.50 -9.70
CA GLU A 134 26.60 1.60 -9.50
C GLU A 134 26.61 0.49 -10.57
N ALA A 135 26.46 -0.76 -10.15
CA ALA A 135 26.26 -1.88 -11.07
C ALA A 135 24.78 -2.02 -11.47
N LEU A 136 24.45 -1.73 -12.73
CA LEU A 136 23.13 -2.04 -13.27
C LEU A 136 22.99 -3.55 -13.43
N ALA A 137 21.83 -4.11 -13.10
CA ALA A 137 21.57 -5.54 -13.23
C ALA A 137 21.71 -6.11 -14.65
N TRP A 138 21.74 -5.23 -15.66
CA TRP A 138 21.91 -5.52 -17.08
C TRP A 138 23.16 -4.84 -17.69
N GLY A 139 24.08 -4.34 -16.86
CA GLY A 139 25.34 -3.77 -17.35
C GLY A 139 26.12 -4.79 -18.20
N LYS A 140 26.81 -4.30 -19.22
CA LYS A 140 27.41 -5.16 -20.26
C LYS A 140 28.50 -6.08 -19.71
N HIS A 141 29.34 -5.53 -18.84
CA HIS A 141 30.49 -6.24 -18.24
C HIS A 141 30.44 -6.28 -16.72
N VAL A 142 29.81 -5.29 -16.10
CA VAL A 142 29.64 -5.18 -14.65
C VAL A 142 28.15 -5.13 -14.39
N ASN A 143 27.61 -6.15 -13.74
CA ASN A 143 26.20 -6.24 -13.35
C ASN A 143 26.04 -6.91 -11.99
N ASP A 144 27.09 -6.82 -11.19
CA ASP A 144 27.23 -7.40 -9.87
C ASP A 144 27.90 -6.36 -8.97
N HIS A 145 27.31 -6.07 -7.81
CA HIS A 145 27.85 -5.07 -6.88
C HIS A 145 29.23 -5.47 -6.34
N ARG A 146 29.58 -6.76 -6.36
CA ARG A 146 30.90 -7.25 -5.94
C ARG A 146 31.98 -6.88 -6.95
N ASP A 147 31.67 -6.95 -8.24
CA ASP A 147 32.57 -6.52 -9.31
C ASP A 147 32.72 -4.99 -9.32
N ALA A 148 31.63 -4.26 -9.08
CA ALA A 148 31.70 -2.80 -8.90
C ALA A 148 32.55 -2.41 -7.68
N TRP A 149 32.39 -3.12 -6.55
CA TRP A 149 33.27 -2.92 -5.40
C TRP A 149 34.73 -3.20 -5.75
N GLU A 150 35.03 -4.29 -6.46
CA GLU A 150 36.41 -4.61 -6.83
C GLU A 150 37.03 -3.53 -7.73
N ILE A 151 36.25 -2.93 -8.63
CA ILE A 151 36.68 -1.77 -9.44
C ILE A 151 36.98 -0.57 -8.55
N VAL A 152 36.06 -0.21 -7.64
CA VAL A 152 36.25 0.92 -6.71
C VAL A 152 37.47 0.70 -5.81
N ARG A 153 37.64 -0.52 -5.28
CA ARG A 153 38.75 -0.91 -4.42
C ARG A 153 40.10 -0.82 -5.15
N ARG A 154 40.17 -1.21 -6.43
CA ARG A 154 41.38 -1.11 -7.25
C ARG A 154 41.64 0.28 -7.81
N ALA A 155 40.60 1.08 -8.01
CA ALA A 155 40.75 2.49 -8.35
C ALA A 155 41.46 3.25 -7.22
N ASP A 156 41.33 2.78 -5.98
CA ASP A 156 42.09 3.22 -4.80
C ASP A 156 42.18 4.75 -4.69
N HIS A 157 41.03 5.41 -4.79
CA HIS A 157 40.94 6.87 -4.81
C HIS A 157 39.87 7.33 -3.81
N GLU A 158 40.15 8.40 -3.05
CA GLU A 158 39.26 8.90 -1.99
C GLU A 158 37.94 9.42 -2.53
N ASN A 159 37.93 10.07 -3.71
CA ASN A 159 36.73 10.59 -4.38
C ASN A 159 35.96 9.57 -5.24
N VAL A 160 36.33 8.28 -5.20
CA VAL A 160 35.63 7.20 -5.91
C VAL A 160 35.04 6.25 -4.88
N GLY A 161 33.74 6.01 -4.97
CA GLY A 161 33.01 5.14 -4.05
C GLY A 161 31.98 4.26 -4.75
N LEU A 162 31.41 3.33 -3.99
CA LEU A 162 30.36 2.42 -4.41
C LEU A 162 28.99 3.06 -4.16
N ILE A 163 28.08 2.90 -5.11
CA ILE A 163 26.65 3.08 -4.91
C ILE A 163 26.00 1.69 -4.98
N VAL A 164 25.18 1.38 -4.00
CA VAL A 164 24.45 0.11 -3.96
C VAL A 164 22.96 0.35 -4.12
N ASP A 165 22.36 -0.40 -5.04
CA ASP A 165 20.91 -0.40 -5.30
C ASP A 165 20.33 -1.78 -4.94
N SER A 166 19.26 -1.77 -4.14
CA SER A 166 18.64 -3.01 -3.65
C SER A 166 18.00 -3.81 -4.78
N PHE A 167 17.34 -3.16 -5.75
CA PHE A 167 16.76 -3.85 -6.88
C PHE A 167 17.84 -4.52 -7.73
N HIS A 168 18.93 -3.82 -8.07
CA HIS A 168 20.00 -4.36 -8.89
C HIS A 168 20.69 -5.58 -8.25
N THR A 169 20.80 -5.57 -6.93
CA THR A 169 21.34 -6.69 -6.14
C THR A 169 20.35 -7.86 -6.09
N LEU A 170 19.12 -7.60 -5.64
CA LEU A 170 18.13 -8.61 -5.28
C LEU A 170 17.45 -9.23 -6.50
N SER A 171 17.21 -8.47 -7.57
CA SER A 171 16.62 -8.98 -8.83
C SER A 171 17.51 -10.05 -9.50
N ARG A 172 18.82 -9.97 -9.29
CA ARG A 172 19.80 -10.97 -9.73
C ARG A 172 20.03 -12.09 -8.73
N LYS A 173 19.32 -12.08 -7.60
CA LYS A 173 19.47 -13.04 -6.49
C LYS A 173 20.90 -13.09 -5.95
N LEU A 174 21.60 -11.96 -5.97
CA LEU A 174 22.92 -11.83 -5.35
C LEU A 174 22.75 -11.75 -3.84
N ASP A 175 23.64 -12.41 -3.09
CA ASP A 175 23.60 -12.38 -1.62
C ASP A 175 24.04 -11.00 -1.09
N PRO A 176 23.13 -10.23 -0.45
CA PRO A 176 23.46 -8.91 0.08
C PRO A 176 24.53 -8.95 1.17
N ASN A 177 24.74 -10.09 1.85
CA ASN A 177 25.75 -10.18 2.91
C ASN A 177 27.18 -9.92 2.42
N SER A 178 27.44 -10.07 1.12
CA SER A 178 28.73 -9.68 0.53
C SER A 178 29.04 -8.18 0.69
N ILE A 179 28.03 -7.32 0.86
CA ILE A 179 28.18 -5.88 1.13
C ILE A 179 28.86 -5.64 2.49
N ARG A 180 28.70 -6.54 3.46
CA ARG A 180 29.31 -6.41 4.80
C ARG A 180 30.85 -6.34 4.77
N SER A 181 31.47 -6.75 3.66
CA SER A 181 32.92 -6.67 3.45
C SER A 181 33.42 -5.32 2.92
N VAL A 182 32.51 -4.42 2.51
CA VAL A 182 32.83 -3.09 2.01
C VAL A 182 33.00 -2.13 3.20
N PRO A 183 34.10 -1.35 3.27
CA PRO A 183 34.22 -0.27 4.26
C PRO A 183 33.06 0.73 4.10
N GLY A 184 32.38 1.07 5.20
CA GLY A 184 31.19 1.93 5.15
C GLY A 184 31.44 3.32 4.56
N ASP A 185 32.67 3.86 4.69
CA ASP A 185 33.11 5.12 4.09
C ASP A 185 33.33 5.04 2.58
N LYS A 186 33.45 3.83 2.02
CA LYS A 186 33.50 3.59 0.57
C LYS A 186 32.13 3.38 -0.05
N ILE A 187 31.06 3.29 0.72
CA ILE A 187 29.68 3.36 0.21
C ILE A 187 29.28 4.83 0.22
N PHE A 188 29.12 5.42 -0.96
CA PHE A 188 28.80 6.85 -1.09
C PHE A 188 27.30 7.12 -1.11
N PHE A 189 26.51 6.13 -1.53
CA PHE A 189 25.06 6.27 -1.64
C PHE A 189 24.37 4.91 -1.62
N VAL A 190 23.11 4.90 -1.18
CA VAL A 190 22.26 3.71 -1.12
C VAL A 190 20.90 4.07 -1.74
N GLN A 191 20.52 3.33 -2.78
CA GLN A 191 19.20 3.43 -3.40
C GLN A 191 18.38 2.19 -3.08
N LEU A 192 17.17 2.42 -2.61
CA LEU A 192 16.23 1.38 -2.24
C LEU A 192 15.08 1.35 -3.24
N ALA A 193 14.83 0.15 -3.72
CA ALA A 193 13.74 -0.21 -4.59
C ALA A 193 13.36 -1.67 -4.29
N ASP A 194 12.10 -1.85 -3.92
CA ASP A 194 11.45 -3.15 -3.86
C ASP A 194 10.86 -3.49 -5.24
N ALA A 195 10.33 -4.70 -5.42
CA ALA A 195 9.59 -5.09 -6.62
C ALA A 195 8.80 -6.38 -6.37
N PRO A 196 7.70 -6.64 -7.10
CA PRO A 196 7.00 -7.92 -7.01
C PRO A 196 7.88 -9.04 -7.59
N LEU A 197 7.95 -10.19 -6.93
CA LEU A 197 8.82 -11.30 -7.34
C LEU A 197 8.19 -12.08 -8.51
N ILE A 198 8.32 -11.53 -9.72
CA ILE A 198 7.79 -12.10 -10.97
C ILE A 198 8.95 -12.25 -11.96
N ASP A 199 9.09 -13.43 -12.55
CA ASP A 199 10.13 -13.69 -13.56
C ASP A 199 9.88 -12.84 -14.81
N MET A 200 10.80 -11.91 -15.09
CA MET A 200 10.75 -10.94 -16.19
C MET A 200 12.15 -10.59 -16.67
N ASP A 201 12.26 -9.95 -17.85
CA ASP A 201 13.50 -9.27 -18.25
C ASP A 201 13.85 -8.18 -17.22
N LEU A 202 15.10 -8.15 -16.76
CA LEU A 202 15.53 -7.29 -15.65
C LEU A 202 15.37 -5.80 -15.94
N LEU A 203 15.64 -5.36 -17.19
CA LEU A 203 15.49 -3.96 -17.58
C LEU A 203 14.02 -3.58 -17.63
N TYR A 204 13.18 -4.45 -18.20
CA TYR A 204 11.74 -4.24 -18.23
C TYR A 204 11.15 -4.20 -16.82
N TRP A 205 11.50 -5.18 -15.98
CA TRP A 205 11.06 -5.27 -14.60
C TRP A 205 11.42 -4.00 -13.81
N SER A 206 12.68 -3.57 -13.92
CA SER A 206 13.17 -2.37 -13.24
C SER A 206 12.50 -1.07 -13.68
N ARG A 207 12.02 -0.97 -14.93
CA ARG A 207 11.45 0.28 -15.48
C ARG A 207 9.97 0.46 -15.17
N HIS A 208 9.28 -0.62 -14.83
CA HIS A 208 7.83 -0.64 -14.78
C HIS A 208 7.27 -1.07 -13.41
N PHE A 209 8.04 -1.81 -12.61
CA PHE A 209 7.52 -2.49 -11.41
C PHE A 209 8.40 -2.33 -10.16
N ARG A 210 9.33 -1.36 -10.11
CA ARG A 210 9.95 -1.02 -8.82
C ARG A 210 8.88 -0.47 -7.88
N ASN A 211 8.95 -0.76 -6.59
CA ASN A 211 8.01 -0.29 -5.57
C ASN A 211 8.77 0.29 -4.38
N MET A 212 8.07 0.98 -3.48
CA MET A 212 8.66 1.38 -2.19
C MET A 212 8.93 0.13 -1.33
N PRO A 213 9.93 0.15 -0.44
CA PRO A 213 10.18 -0.91 0.54
C PRO A 213 8.91 -1.35 1.29
N GLY A 214 8.59 -2.64 1.23
CA GLY A 214 7.43 -3.24 1.89
C GLY A 214 6.20 -3.41 0.99
N GLU A 215 6.17 -2.74 -0.17
CA GLU A 215 5.11 -2.93 -1.17
C GLU A 215 5.40 -4.15 -2.07
N GLY A 216 6.67 -4.43 -2.35
CA GLY A 216 7.12 -5.56 -3.16
C GLY A 216 7.53 -6.78 -2.33
N ASP A 217 8.13 -7.77 -2.99
CA ASP A 217 8.45 -9.08 -2.41
C ASP A 217 9.97 -9.33 -2.33
N LEU A 218 10.80 -8.32 -2.62
CA LEU A 218 12.25 -8.43 -2.48
C LEU A 218 12.66 -8.27 -1.01
N ASP A 219 13.75 -8.94 -0.62
CA ASP A 219 14.32 -8.83 0.74
C ASP A 219 15.14 -7.54 0.93
N VAL A 220 14.45 -6.39 0.81
CA VAL A 220 15.04 -5.05 1.00
C VAL A 220 15.54 -4.88 2.44
N THR A 221 14.86 -5.50 3.41
CA THR A 221 15.29 -5.50 4.83
C THR A 221 16.64 -6.19 5.00
N GLY A 222 16.81 -7.40 4.46
CA GLY A 222 18.09 -8.11 4.49
C GLY A 222 19.21 -7.36 3.78
N PHE A 223 18.90 -6.69 2.66
CA PHE A 223 19.83 -5.81 1.97
C PHE A 223 20.28 -4.65 2.87
N MET A 224 19.33 -3.94 3.49
CA MET A 224 19.64 -2.79 4.32
C MET A 224 20.38 -3.18 5.62
N GLN A 225 20.10 -4.36 6.17
CA GLN A 225 20.87 -4.92 7.29
C GLN A 225 22.35 -5.11 6.92
N ALA A 226 22.63 -5.66 5.74
CA ALA A 226 23.99 -5.83 5.25
C ALA A 226 24.71 -4.48 5.03
N VAL A 227 24.01 -3.49 4.51
CA VAL A 227 24.52 -2.11 4.36
C VAL A 227 24.85 -1.49 5.71
N MET A 228 23.90 -1.48 6.66
CA MET A 228 24.09 -0.84 7.97
C MET A 228 25.20 -1.50 8.79
N ALA A 229 25.43 -2.80 8.61
CA ALA A 229 26.51 -3.52 9.27
C ALA A 229 27.93 -3.06 8.87
N THR A 230 28.06 -2.34 7.74
CA THR A 230 29.34 -1.74 7.31
C THR A 230 29.73 -0.50 8.12
N GLY A 231 28.79 0.04 8.92
CA GLY A 231 28.92 1.35 9.56
C GLY A 231 28.52 2.52 8.66
N TYR A 232 27.90 2.26 7.50
CA TYR A 232 27.37 3.31 6.61
C TYR A 232 26.46 4.29 7.37
N SER A 233 26.71 5.58 7.17
CA SER A 233 25.97 6.68 7.80
C SER A 233 25.55 7.77 6.82
N GLY A 234 25.62 7.48 5.50
CA GLY A 234 25.22 8.41 4.45
C GLY A 234 23.70 8.44 4.21
N PRO A 235 23.25 9.12 3.13
CA PRO A 235 21.84 9.18 2.76
C PRO A 235 21.24 7.80 2.43
N ILE A 236 20.01 7.55 2.86
CA ILE A 236 19.22 6.39 2.45
C ILE A 236 18.14 6.91 1.52
N SER A 237 18.16 6.45 0.27
CA SER A 237 17.35 7.03 -0.78
C SER A 237 16.43 6.03 -1.47
N LEU A 238 15.42 6.54 -2.16
CA LEU A 238 14.47 5.78 -2.96
C LEU A 238 14.62 6.12 -4.45
N GLU A 239 14.79 5.10 -5.29
CA GLU A 239 14.82 5.27 -6.73
C GLU A 239 13.82 4.32 -7.41
N ILE A 240 12.64 4.83 -7.72
CA ILE A 240 11.53 4.01 -8.17
C ILE A 240 11.13 4.36 -9.60
N PHE A 241 11.13 3.37 -10.48
CA PHE A 241 10.49 3.46 -11.79
C PHE A 241 9.26 2.56 -11.80
N ASN A 242 8.08 3.18 -11.67
CA ASN A 242 6.81 2.50 -11.61
C ASN A 242 5.76 3.22 -12.46
N ASP A 243 5.05 2.49 -13.31
CA ASP A 243 4.01 3.06 -14.15
C ASP A 243 2.79 3.54 -13.34
N GLN A 244 2.46 2.88 -12.22
CA GLN A 244 1.40 3.30 -11.31
C GLN A 244 1.75 4.65 -10.67
N PHE A 245 3.00 4.83 -10.23
CA PHE A 245 3.43 6.08 -9.59
C PHE A 245 3.43 7.25 -10.59
N ARG A 246 3.70 6.98 -11.87
CA ARG A 246 3.62 7.99 -12.92
C ARG A 246 2.19 8.51 -13.14
N GLY A 247 1.18 7.70 -12.85
CA GLY A 247 -0.23 8.08 -12.89
C GLY A 247 -0.78 8.63 -11.58
N GLY A 248 -0.12 8.34 -10.45
CA GLY A 248 -0.59 8.67 -9.11
C GLY A 248 -0.26 10.10 -8.64
N SER A 249 -0.78 10.43 -7.45
CA SER A 249 -0.61 11.75 -6.82
C SER A 249 0.82 11.94 -6.27
N PRO A 250 1.55 13.01 -6.68
CA PRO A 250 2.89 13.31 -6.15
C PRO A 250 2.95 13.35 -4.63
N THR A 251 1.96 13.98 -4.00
CA THR A 251 1.88 14.12 -2.53
C THR A 251 1.72 12.77 -1.84
N THR A 252 0.88 11.88 -2.37
CA THR A 252 0.65 10.55 -1.79
C THR A 252 1.91 9.69 -1.91
N ILE A 253 2.50 9.63 -3.11
CA ILE A 253 3.69 8.81 -3.39
C ILE A 253 4.88 9.30 -2.56
N ALA A 254 5.08 10.61 -2.41
CA ALA A 254 6.14 11.14 -1.55
C ALA A 254 5.93 10.74 -0.08
N LYS A 255 4.70 10.82 0.44
CA LYS A 255 4.38 10.37 1.81
C LYS A 255 4.60 8.89 2.01
N ASP A 256 4.22 8.07 1.04
CA ASP A 256 4.43 6.62 1.08
C ASP A 256 5.91 6.25 0.99
N GLY A 257 6.68 6.96 0.15
CA GLY A 257 8.12 6.85 0.12
C GLY A 257 8.76 7.14 1.49
N HIS A 258 8.43 8.27 2.10
CA HIS A 258 8.95 8.59 3.43
C HIS A 258 8.51 7.55 4.48
N ARG A 259 7.23 7.16 4.48
CA ARG A 259 6.71 6.10 5.36
C ARG A 259 7.48 4.79 5.21
N SER A 260 7.77 4.38 3.97
CA SER A 260 8.47 3.12 3.68
C SER A 260 9.89 3.11 4.26
N LEU A 261 10.62 4.22 4.16
CA LEU A 261 11.97 4.34 4.74
C LEU A 261 11.94 4.25 6.27
N ILE A 262 11.01 4.96 6.90
CA ILE A 262 10.85 4.93 8.36
C ILE A 262 10.45 3.52 8.84
N ALA A 263 9.53 2.87 8.14
CA ALA A 263 9.11 1.51 8.47
C ALA A 263 10.26 0.50 8.30
N LEU A 264 10.96 0.55 7.16
CA LEU A 264 12.12 -0.31 6.88
C LEU A 264 13.22 -0.14 7.94
N MET A 265 13.58 1.10 8.26
CA MET A 265 14.67 1.36 9.21
C MET A 265 14.30 1.01 10.65
N ASP A 266 13.03 1.06 11.02
CA ASP A 266 12.55 0.49 12.28
C ASP A 266 12.71 -1.03 12.31
N ASP A 267 12.37 -1.73 11.21
CA ASP A 267 12.56 -3.17 11.09
C ASP A 267 14.05 -3.56 11.17
N VAL A 268 14.93 -2.82 10.48
CA VAL A 268 16.38 -3.00 10.55
C VAL A 268 16.89 -2.79 11.98
N ARG A 269 16.51 -1.68 12.63
CA ARG A 269 16.91 -1.36 14.01
C ARG A 269 16.49 -2.44 15.01
N ARG A 270 15.30 -3.02 14.84
CA ARG A 270 14.79 -4.07 15.74
C ARG A 270 15.50 -5.40 15.54
N THR A 271 15.85 -5.72 14.31
CA THR A 271 16.43 -7.03 13.97
C THR A 271 17.94 -7.06 14.19
N GLU A 272 18.63 -5.93 14.02
CA GLU A 272 20.08 -5.76 14.18
C GLU A 272 20.36 -4.70 15.27
N PRO A 273 20.14 -4.98 16.57
CA PRO A 273 20.19 -3.97 17.64
C PRO A 273 21.59 -3.35 17.84
N THR A 274 22.63 -3.92 17.24
CA THR A 274 23.99 -3.38 17.27
C THR A 274 24.21 -2.26 16.25
N VAL A 275 23.36 -2.11 15.23
CA VAL A 275 23.47 -1.00 14.28
C VAL A 275 22.92 0.27 14.90
N THR A 276 23.60 1.39 14.68
CA THR A 276 23.13 2.71 15.13
C THR A 276 22.29 3.33 14.03
N VAL A 277 20.98 3.45 14.26
CA VAL A 277 20.06 4.14 13.36
C VAL A 277 19.58 5.40 14.06
N ASP A 278 19.95 6.56 13.53
CA ASP A 278 19.49 7.85 14.02
C ASP A 278 18.05 8.09 13.57
N MET A 279 17.09 7.54 14.32
CA MET A 279 15.66 7.75 14.11
C MET A 279 14.91 7.68 15.44
N PRO A 280 13.82 8.43 15.62
CA PRO A 280 13.00 8.32 16.83
C PRO A 280 12.55 6.88 17.12
N ALA A 281 12.48 6.53 18.40
CA ALA A 281 11.82 5.29 18.79
C ALA A 281 10.32 5.40 18.48
N MET A 282 9.74 4.33 17.94
CA MET A 282 8.29 4.22 17.77
C MET A 282 7.81 2.86 18.29
N PRO A 283 6.51 2.70 18.62
CA PRO A 283 5.95 1.40 18.97
C PRO A 283 6.10 0.39 17.81
N PRO A 284 6.18 -0.93 18.08
CA PRO A 284 6.18 -1.96 17.03
C PRO A 284 4.85 -1.97 16.27
N ARG A 285 4.78 -2.72 15.17
CA ARG A 285 3.51 -3.00 14.46
C ARG A 285 2.48 -3.55 15.46
N ILE A 286 1.28 -3.00 15.45
CA ILE A 286 0.26 -3.30 16.47
C ILE A 286 -0.54 -4.54 16.08
N GLY A 287 -0.88 -5.38 17.06
CA GLY A 287 -1.84 -6.47 16.86
C GLY A 287 -3.27 -5.95 16.77
N VAL A 288 -4.04 -6.52 15.86
CA VAL A 288 -5.46 -6.20 15.65
C VAL A 288 -6.25 -7.45 15.98
N ASN A 289 -7.25 -7.31 16.85
CA ASN A 289 -8.08 -8.39 17.37
C ASN A 289 -9.46 -8.48 16.68
N GLY A 290 -9.66 -7.68 15.63
CA GLY A 290 -10.86 -7.66 14.80
C GLY A 290 -11.41 -6.25 14.58
N VAL A 291 -12.58 -6.20 13.94
CA VAL A 291 -13.33 -4.96 13.72
C VAL A 291 -14.28 -4.76 14.90
N SER A 292 -14.11 -3.67 15.65
CA SER A 292 -14.99 -3.32 16.75
C SER A 292 -16.32 -2.77 16.27
N PHE A 293 -16.31 -1.94 15.23
CA PHE A 293 -17.52 -1.39 14.60
C PHE A 293 -17.26 -0.90 13.17
N VAL A 294 -18.34 -0.76 12.41
CA VAL A 294 -18.36 -0.04 11.15
C VAL A 294 -19.41 1.08 11.24
N GLU A 295 -19.02 2.31 10.94
CA GLU A 295 -19.91 3.45 10.96
C GLU A 295 -20.27 3.91 9.54
N PHE A 296 -21.58 4.00 9.30
CA PHE A 296 -22.16 4.55 8.10
C PHE A 296 -22.57 6.00 8.31
N ALA A 297 -22.15 6.88 7.40
CA ALA A 297 -22.79 8.16 7.22
C ALA A 297 -24.00 7.98 6.30
N SER A 298 -25.21 8.26 6.79
CA SER A 298 -26.45 8.08 6.00
C SER A 298 -27.56 9.01 6.46
N ARG A 299 -28.49 9.39 5.58
CA ARG A 299 -29.60 10.29 5.91
C ARG A 299 -30.91 9.96 5.20
N GLY A 300 -31.99 10.49 5.76
CA GLY A 300 -33.33 10.47 5.16
C GLY A 300 -33.75 9.07 4.71
N ALA A 301 -34.27 8.97 3.50
CA ALA A 301 -34.74 7.71 2.91
C ALA A 301 -33.62 6.67 2.72
N GLU A 302 -32.36 7.09 2.51
CA GLU A 302 -31.25 6.14 2.38
C GLU A 302 -30.90 5.48 3.73
N ALA A 303 -30.97 6.23 4.83
CA ALA A 303 -30.76 5.68 6.16
C ALA A 303 -31.88 4.71 6.55
N GLU A 304 -33.13 5.04 6.21
CA GLU A 304 -34.27 4.14 6.38
C GLU A 304 -34.10 2.85 5.56
N GLN A 305 -33.57 2.95 4.33
CA GLN A 305 -33.28 1.78 3.49
C GLN A 305 -32.16 0.92 4.06
N LEU A 306 -31.08 1.54 4.57
CA LEU A 306 -29.97 0.82 5.22
C LEU A 306 -30.47 0.08 6.46
N GLU A 307 -31.22 0.75 7.33
CA GLU A 307 -31.78 0.14 8.54
C GLU A 307 -32.75 -0.99 8.23
N ALA A 308 -33.61 -0.83 7.23
CA ALA A 308 -34.48 -1.91 6.77
C ALA A 308 -33.67 -3.12 6.25
N MET A 309 -32.57 -2.88 5.53
CA MET A 309 -31.66 -3.95 5.10
C MET A 309 -31.03 -4.67 6.29
N LEU A 310 -30.54 -3.93 7.30
CA LEU A 310 -29.97 -4.49 8.53
C LEU A 310 -30.99 -5.38 9.27
N GLN A 311 -32.26 -4.95 9.36
CA GLN A 311 -33.34 -5.77 9.91
C GLN A 311 -33.52 -7.08 9.15
N THR A 312 -33.49 -7.06 7.81
CA THR A 312 -33.60 -8.31 7.03
C THR A 312 -32.42 -9.26 7.24
N LEU A 313 -31.24 -8.73 7.58
CA LEU A 313 -30.07 -9.51 7.97
C LEU A 313 -30.16 -10.03 9.42
N GLY A 314 -31.24 -9.74 10.14
CA GLY A 314 -31.43 -10.15 11.54
C GLY A 314 -30.70 -9.27 12.56
N PHE A 315 -30.22 -8.09 12.16
CA PHE A 315 -29.72 -7.11 13.13
C PHE A 315 -30.87 -6.46 13.86
N GLU A 316 -30.57 -6.10 15.11
CA GLU A 316 -31.50 -5.40 15.96
C GLU A 316 -30.93 -4.04 16.35
N LYS A 317 -31.82 -3.07 16.50
CA LYS A 317 -31.45 -1.75 17.00
C LYS A 317 -31.26 -1.86 18.51
N ALA A 318 -30.00 -1.86 18.95
CA ALA A 318 -29.62 -2.03 20.35
C ALA A 318 -29.80 -0.75 21.17
N GLY A 319 -29.79 0.41 20.51
CA GLY A 319 -30.01 1.69 21.16
C GLY A 319 -29.70 2.89 20.28
N ASN A 320 -29.84 4.07 20.88
CA ASN A 320 -29.43 5.33 20.27
C ASN A 320 -28.31 5.94 21.11
N HIS A 321 -27.45 6.73 20.48
CA HIS A 321 -26.46 7.50 21.20
C HIS A 321 -27.15 8.50 22.13
N ILE A 322 -26.59 8.74 23.31
CA ILE A 322 -27.17 9.58 24.37
C ILE A 322 -27.29 11.08 24.02
N ALA A 323 -26.66 11.53 22.94
CA ALA A 323 -26.47 12.95 22.64
C ALA A 323 -26.51 13.24 21.12
N LYS A 324 -25.87 12.39 20.32
CA LYS A 324 -25.82 12.51 18.86
C LYS A 324 -26.91 11.66 18.19
N ASN A 325 -27.22 11.96 16.94
CA ASN A 325 -28.18 11.24 16.11
C ASN A 325 -27.56 9.99 15.47
N LEU A 326 -27.16 9.04 16.31
CA LEU A 326 -26.58 7.76 15.92
C LEU A 326 -27.46 6.63 16.42
N ALA A 327 -27.70 5.64 15.57
CA ALA A 327 -28.35 4.39 15.94
C ALA A 327 -27.32 3.24 15.94
N LEU A 328 -27.29 2.46 17.02
CA LEU A 328 -26.45 1.27 17.13
C LEU A 328 -27.26 0.03 16.75
N TRP A 329 -26.75 -0.72 15.79
CA TRP A 329 -27.31 -2.00 15.33
C TRP A 329 -26.34 -3.13 15.66
N THR A 330 -26.85 -4.18 16.30
CA THR A 330 -26.02 -5.29 16.76
C THR A 330 -26.56 -6.66 16.35
N GLN A 331 -25.64 -7.60 16.11
CA GLN A 331 -25.92 -9.02 16.02
C GLN A 331 -24.63 -9.80 16.31
N GLY A 332 -24.65 -10.66 17.33
CA GLY A 332 -23.42 -11.23 17.87
C GLY A 332 -22.46 -10.12 18.32
N ASP A 333 -21.20 -10.20 17.90
CA ASP A 333 -20.17 -9.20 18.14
C ASP A 333 -20.14 -8.09 17.07
N VAL A 334 -20.98 -8.18 16.03
CA VAL A 334 -21.04 -7.17 14.96
C VAL A 334 -21.75 -5.92 15.45
N ARG A 335 -21.11 -4.77 15.27
CA ARG A 335 -21.68 -3.44 15.56
C ARG A 335 -21.66 -2.58 14.32
N ILE A 336 -22.84 -2.12 13.90
CA ILE A 336 -23.01 -1.18 12.81
C ILE A 336 -23.62 0.09 13.39
N VAL A 337 -22.91 1.21 13.23
CA VAL A 337 -23.37 2.53 13.67
C VAL A 337 -23.94 3.25 12.45
N VAL A 338 -25.20 3.68 12.53
CA VAL A 338 -25.82 4.52 11.49
C VAL A 338 -25.83 5.96 11.99
N ASN A 339 -24.89 6.76 11.47
CA ASN A 339 -24.72 8.17 11.82
C ASN A 339 -25.52 9.07 10.87
N ARG A 340 -26.49 9.77 11.46
CA ARG A 340 -27.41 10.70 10.77
C ARG A 340 -27.13 12.17 11.09
N GLU A 341 -25.99 12.48 11.71
CA GLU A 341 -25.60 13.84 12.06
C GLU A 341 -25.59 14.77 10.84
N THR A 342 -26.03 16.00 11.03
CA THR A 342 -26.06 17.05 9.98
C THR A 342 -24.79 17.88 9.92
N GLU A 343 -23.90 17.73 10.90
CA GLU A 343 -22.65 18.45 11.04
C GLU A 343 -21.46 17.48 11.22
N GLY A 344 -20.24 18.01 11.18
CA GLY A 344 -19.02 17.21 11.36
C GLY A 344 -18.61 16.36 10.16
N TYR A 345 -17.80 15.34 10.43
CA TYR A 345 -17.16 14.51 9.40
C TYR A 345 -18.14 13.57 8.70
N ALA A 346 -18.98 12.84 9.44
CA ALA A 346 -20.00 11.98 8.84
C ALA A 346 -20.92 12.78 7.90
N SER A 347 -21.24 14.02 8.27
CA SER A 347 -21.96 14.94 7.39
C SER A 347 -21.25 15.23 6.07
N SER A 348 -19.96 15.54 6.16
CA SER A 348 -19.13 15.82 4.98
C SER A 348 -18.99 14.58 4.10
N ALA A 349 -18.79 13.41 4.70
CA ALA A 349 -18.71 12.12 4.00
C ALA A 349 -20.02 11.81 3.27
N TYR A 350 -21.18 11.98 3.93
CA TYR A 350 -22.48 11.79 3.27
C TYR A 350 -22.70 12.78 2.12
N THR A 351 -22.35 14.06 2.31
CA THR A 351 -22.47 15.07 1.24
C THR A 351 -21.62 14.74 0.03
N MET A 352 -20.44 14.14 0.23
CA MET A 352 -19.53 13.80 -0.86
C MET A 352 -19.88 12.46 -1.54
N HIS A 353 -20.33 11.46 -0.77
CA HIS A 353 -20.40 10.07 -1.23
C HIS A 353 -21.81 9.46 -1.20
N GLY A 354 -22.81 10.15 -0.63
CA GLY A 354 -24.09 9.56 -0.25
C GLY A 354 -23.93 8.60 0.93
N THR A 355 -24.82 7.62 1.07
CA THR A 355 -24.67 6.57 2.09
C THR A 355 -23.37 5.79 1.88
N THR A 356 -22.47 5.86 2.87
CA THR A 356 -21.12 5.27 2.80
C THR A 356 -20.61 4.85 4.17
N VAL A 357 -19.64 3.94 4.23
CA VAL A 357 -18.82 3.73 5.43
C VAL A 357 -17.85 4.90 5.55
N CYS A 358 -18.00 5.69 6.61
CA CYS A 358 -17.12 6.82 6.87
C CYS A 358 -16.02 6.49 7.89
N ASP A 359 -16.24 5.49 8.74
CA ASP A 359 -15.31 5.15 9.81
C ASP A 359 -15.31 3.65 10.16
N ILE A 360 -14.14 3.15 10.52
CA ILE A 360 -13.89 1.76 10.89
C ILE A 360 -13.22 1.76 12.26
N GLY A 361 -13.88 1.19 13.26
CA GLY A 361 -13.28 0.93 14.56
C GLY A 361 -12.54 -0.39 14.58
N LEU A 362 -11.25 -0.37 14.90
CA LEU A 362 -10.45 -1.58 15.11
C LEU A 362 -10.25 -1.85 16.59
N SER A 363 -10.44 -3.11 16.99
CA SER A 363 -9.99 -3.59 18.29
C SER A 363 -8.50 -3.87 18.19
N VAL A 364 -7.68 -3.19 18.99
CA VAL A 364 -6.22 -3.26 18.93
C VAL A 364 -5.63 -3.58 20.30
N ASP A 365 -4.38 -4.06 20.32
CA ASP A 365 -3.69 -4.35 21.58
C ASP A 365 -3.49 -3.09 22.44
N ASN A 366 -3.25 -1.94 21.81
CA ASN A 366 -3.05 -0.67 22.51
C ASN A 366 -3.34 0.53 21.59
N ALA A 367 -4.39 1.30 21.89
CA ALA A 367 -4.86 2.39 21.04
C ALA A 367 -3.87 3.57 21.00
N ALA A 368 -3.31 3.96 22.15
CA ALA A 368 -2.34 5.04 22.24
C ALA A 368 -1.04 4.74 21.47
N ALA A 369 -0.53 3.51 21.59
CA ALA A 369 0.62 3.04 20.82
C ALA A 369 0.32 3.00 19.32
N THR A 370 -0.91 2.67 18.92
CA THR A 370 -1.35 2.69 17.51
C THR A 370 -1.25 4.09 16.92
N VAL A 371 -1.79 5.09 17.62
CA VAL A 371 -1.68 6.50 17.18
C VAL A 371 -0.22 6.96 17.16
N ALA A 372 0.56 6.66 18.20
CA ALA A 372 1.96 7.05 18.27
C ALA A 372 2.78 6.47 17.11
N ARG A 373 2.56 5.21 16.74
CA ARG A 373 3.18 4.60 15.56
C ARG A 373 2.69 5.25 14.27
N ALA A 374 1.39 5.49 14.13
CA ALA A 374 0.83 6.11 12.94
C ALA A 374 1.40 7.51 12.68
N MET A 375 1.54 8.32 13.73
CA MET A 375 2.16 9.65 13.65
C MET A 375 3.64 9.57 13.25
N ALA A 376 4.40 8.63 13.81
CA ALA A 376 5.79 8.40 13.42
C ALA A 376 5.94 7.99 11.94
N LEU A 377 4.90 7.37 11.37
CA LEU A 377 4.78 6.97 9.96
C LEU A 377 4.11 8.04 9.07
N GLY A 378 3.93 9.26 9.58
CA GLY A 378 3.41 10.42 8.84
C GLY A 378 1.89 10.48 8.69
N ALA A 379 1.13 9.68 9.44
CA ALA A 379 -0.33 9.81 9.51
C ALA A 379 -0.75 11.00 10.38
N ASN A 380 -1.88 11.61 10.04
CA ASN A 380 -2.48 12.67 10.83
C ASN A 380 -3.51 12.09 11.81
N THR A 381 -3.52 12.59 13.04
CA THR A 381 -4.58 12.29 13.99
C THR A 381 -5.91 12.88 13.50
N PHE A 382 -7.00 12.22 13.87
CA PHE A 382 -8.35 12.72 13.66
C PHE A 382 -8.99 12.99 15.02
N ASN A 383 -9.46 14.22 15.23
CA ASN A 383 -10.11 14.63 16.47
C ASN A 383 -11.40 15.37 16.12
N GLN A 384 -12.43 15.16 16.96
CA GLN A 384 -13.67 15.93 16.95
C GLN A 384 -14.03 16.38 18.37
N PRO A 385 -14.87 17.42 18.53
CA PRO A 385 -15.32 17.83 19.85
C PRO A 385 -16.03 16.66 20.57
N VAL A 386 -15.50 16.29 21.73
CA VAL A 386 -16.07 15.26 22.61
C VAL A 386 -17.19 15.88 23.44
N GLY A 387 -18.40 15.34 23.31
CA GLY A 387 -19.58 15.78 24.06
C GLY A 387 -19.56 15.33 25.53
N PRO A 388 -20.40 15.92 26.41
CA PRO A 388 -20.55 15.44 27.78
C PRO A 388 -21.00 13.97 27.82
N GLY A 389 -20.19 13.11 28.46
CA GLY A 389 -20.48 11.67 28.58
C GLY A 389 -19.92 10.81 27.45
N GLU A 390 -19.19 11.39 26.49
CA GLU A 390 -18.47 10.66 25.44
C GLU A 390 -17.04 10.33 25.87
N LEU A 391 -16.53 9.19 25.40
CA LEU A 391 -15.14 8.77 25.53
C LEU A 391 -14.31 9.44 24.42
N ASP A 392 -13.09 9.82 24.77
CA ASP A 392 -12.11 10.34 23.82
C ASP A 392 -11.42 9.17 23.12
N ILE A 393 -12.09 8.61 22.10
CA ILE A 393 -11.59 7.47 21.34
C ILE A 393 -10.54 7.98 20.32
N PRO A 394 -9.29 7.51 20.38
CA PRO A 394 -8.24 7.95 19.48
C PRO A 394 -8.48 7.47 18.04
N ALA A 395 -8.22 8.35 17.08
CA ALA A 395 -8.34 8.05 15.66
C ALA A 395 -7.25 8.67 14.80
N ILE A 396 -7.10 8.12 13.59
CA ILE A 396 -6.25 8.67 12.54
C ILE A 396 -7.04 8.86 11.25
N ARG A 397 -6.53 9.73 10.39
CA ARG A 397 -6.95 9.77 8.98
C ARG A 397 -6.27 8.63 8.23
N GLY A 398 -7.08 7.74 7.67
CA GLY A 398 -6.66 6.75 6.69
C GLY A 398 -6.52 7.36 5.29
N LEU A 399 -6.40 6.49 4.30
CA LEU A 399 -6.34 6.86 2.90
C LEU A 399 -7.72 7.27 2.35
N SER A 400 -7.72 8.03 1.27
CA SER A 400 -8.92 8.58 0.61
C SER A 400 -9.87 9.31 1.58
N GLY A 401 -9.31 9.87 2.67
CA GLY A 401 -10.05 10.65 3.66
C GLY A 401 -10.80 9.82 4.70
N SER A 402 -10.70 8.49 4.69
CA SER A 402 -11.29 7.60 5.71
C SER A 402 -10.81 7.90 7.12
N VAL A 403 -11.62 7.54 8.12
CA VAL A 403 -11.25 7.59 9.54
C VAL A 403 -11.15 6.17 10.07
N MET A 404 -10.22 5.98 11.01
CA MET A 404 -10.06 4.71 11.71
C MET A 404 -9.87 4.99 13.20
N HIS A 405 -10.81 4.51 14.01
CA HIS A 405 -10.75 4.57 15.47
C HIS A 405 -10.11 3.31 16.04
N PHE A 406 -9.47 3.46 17.21
CA PHE A 406 -8.81 2.37 17.91
C PHE A 406 -9.41 2.17 19.29
N ILE A 407 -9.84 0.94 19.55
CA ILE A 407 -10.44 0.53 20.82
C ILE A 407 -9.55 -0.53 21.44
N ASP A 408 -9.19 -0.35 22.70
CA ASP A 408 -8.51 -1.37 23.51
C ASP A 408 -9.24 -1.58 24.85
N GLU A 409 -8.99 -2.73 25.47
CA GLU A 409 -9.60 -3.08 26.76
C GLU A 409 -8.91 -2.39 27.94
N GLU A 410 -7.59 -2.22 27.88
CA GLU A 410 -6.76 -1.75 29.00
C GLU A 410 -7.10 -0.32 29.42
N SER A 411 -7.41 0.54 28.45
CA SER A 411 -7.84 1.93 28.65
C SER A 411 -9.32 2.07 29.02
N GLY A 412 -10.10 0.98 28.93
CA GLY A 412 -11.54 0.99 29.14
C GLY A 412 -12.34 1.59 27.98
N LEU A 413 -11.73 1.86 26.82
CA LEU A 413 -12.42 2.35 25.62
C LEU A 413 -13.46 1.37 25.10
N SER A 414 -13.30 0.07 25.36
CA SER A 414 -14.29 -0.97 25.05
C SER A 414 -15.65 -0.75 25.74
N ASN A 415 -15.71 0.08 26.79
CA ASN A 415 -16.95 0.43 27.47
C ASN A 415 -17.83 1.44 26.71
N VAL A 416 -17.34 2.01 25.58
CA VAL A 416 -18.06 2.99 24.74
C VAL A 416 -19.52 2.62 24.52
N TRP A 417 -19.79 1.35 24.24
CA TRP A 417 -21.15 0.86 23.93
C TRP A 417 -22.13 0.99 25.09
N SER A 418 -21.64 0.89 26.33
CA SER A 418 -22.45 1.03 27.55
C SER A 418 -22.51 2.46 28.07
N VAL A 419 -21.53 3.29 27.69
CA VAL A 419 -21.38 4.67 28.15
C VAL A 419 -22.14 5.63 27.24
N GLU A 420 -22.00 5.46 25.92
CA GLU A 420 -22.50 6.42 24.93
C GLU A 420 -23.83 6.04 24.30
N PHE A 421 -24.30 4.81 24.48
CA PHE A 421 -25.55 4.33 23.89
C PHE A 421 -26.53 3.89 24.98
N THR A 422 -27.81 4.17 24.74
CA THR A 422 -28.90 3.58 25.53
C THR A 422 -28.96 2.07 25.27
N SER A 423 -29.48 1.29 26.23
CA SER A 423 -29.74 -0.13 26.03
C SER A 423 -31.24 -0.36 25.87
N ASP A 424 -31.65 -0.94 24.76
CA ASP A 424 -32.99 -1.48 24.59
C ASP A 424 -33.01 -2.93 25.12
N GLU A 425 -33.87 -3.23 26.10
CA GLU A 425 -33.89 -4.52 26.83
C GLU A 425 -34.35 -5.73 25.99
N ASN A 426 -34.78 -5.52 24.74
CA ASN A 426 -35.30 -6.57 23.85
C ASN A 426 -34.30 -6.92 22.74
N VAL A 427 -33.09 -7.35 23.10
CA VAL A 427 -32.14 -7.91 22.13
C VAL A 427 -32.37 -9.42 22.00
N GLY A 428 -32.96 -9.86 20.89
CA GLY A 428 -33.15 -11.25 20.49
C GLY A 428 -31.86 -11.92 19.98
N THR A 429 -31.98 -13.17 19.54
CA THR A 429 -30.82 -13.98 19.10
C THR A 429 -30.36 -13.69 17.67
N GLY A 430 -31.06 -12.80 16.93
CA GLY A 430 -30.79 -12.49 15.53
C GLY A 430 -30.89 -13.69 14.58
N ALA A 431 -30.17 -13.63 13.45
CA ALA A 431 -30.09 -14.69 12.43
C ALA A 431 -28.80 -15.53 12.52
N GLY A 432 -28.06 -15.45 13.63
CA GLY A 432 -26.85 -16.25 13.87
C GLY A 432 -25.56 -15.70 13.26
N LEU A 433 -25.52 -14.41 12.88
CA LEU A 433 -24.27 -13.73 12.56
C LEU A 433 -23.44 -13.50 13.82
N ARG A 434 -22.13 -13.75 13.74
CA ARG A 434 -21.22 -13.70 14.89
C ARG A 434 -20.30 -12.50 14.88
N SER A 435 -19.61 -12.24 13.78
CA SER A 435 -18.56 -11.23 13.69
C SER A 435 -18.39 -10.77 12.25
N ILE A 436 -17.64 -9.68 12.05
CA ILE A 436 -17.16 -9.28 10.72
C ILE A 436 -16.03 -10.24 10.33
N ASP A 437 -16.17 -10.96 9.21
CA ASP A 437 -15.14 -11.88 8.69
C ASP A 437 -14.02 -11.11 7.97
N HIS A 438 -14.41 -10.18 7.10
CA HIS A 438 -13.50 -9.30 6.39
C HIS A 438 -14.23 -8.05 5.86
N LEU A 439 -13.46 -6.99 5.61
CA LEU A 439 -13.90 -5.80 4.89
C LEU A 439 -13.31 -5.81 3.48
N ALA A 440 -14.05 -5.30 2.50
CA ALA A 440 -13.53 -5.11 1.16
C ALA A 440 -13.46 -3.64 0.79
N GLN A 441 -12.23 -3.15 0.63
CA GLN A 441 -11.96 -1.83 0.13
C GLN A 441 -11.73 -1.87 -1.38
N THR A 442 -12.20 -0.82 -2.06
CA THR A 442 -12.10 -0.59 -3.49
C THR A 442 -11.42 0.76 -3.69
N MET A 443 -10.47 0.81 -4.62
CA MET A 443 -9.61 1.96 -4.89
C MET A 443 -9.22 1.99 -6.37
N SER A 444 -8.67 3.10 -6.85
CA SER A 444 -8.01 3.07 -8.15
C SER A 444 -6.78 2.16 -8.05
N TYR A 445 -6.44 1.47 -9.14
CA TYR A 445 -5.34 0.51 -9.11
C TYR A 445 -4.00 1.14 -8.70
N ASP A 446 -3.76 2.39 -9.09
CA ASP A 446 -2.55 3.16 -8.75
C ASP A 446 -2.42 3.49 -7.26
N GLU A 447 -3.51 3.42 -6.47
CA GLU A 447 -3.47 3.61 -5.01
C GLU A 447 -3.24 2.31 -4.24
N MET A 448 -3.34 1.14 -4.89
CA MET A 448 -3.36 -0.16 -4.22
C MET A 448 -2.08 -0.42 -3.40
N LEU A 449 -0.92 0.00 -3.92
CA LEU A 449 0.35 -0.11 -3.22
C LEU A 449 0.37 0.76 -1.94
N SER A 450 -0.14 1.99 -2.02
CA SER A 450 -0.30 2.89 -0.86
C SER A 450 -1.15 2.26 0.25
N TRP A 451 -2.28 1.63 -0.13
CA TRP A 451 -3.16 0.94 0.82
C TRP A 451 -2.47 -0.26 1.48
N SER A 452 -1.74 -1.06 0.69
CA SER A 452 -0.97 -2.19 1.20
C SER A 452 0.10 -1.75 2.20
N LEU A 453 0.88 -0.72 1.86
CA LEU A 453 1.91 -0.17 2.73
C LEU A 453 1.31 0.46 4.00
N PHE A 454 0.19 1.17 3.90
CA PHE A 454 -0.49 1.77 5.04
C PHE A 454 -0.83 0.72 6.11
N TYR A 455 -1.52 -0.37 5.74
CA TYR A 455 -1.89 -1.41 6.70
C TYR A 455 -0.68 -2.20 7.21
N THR A 456 0.23 -2.62 6.33
CA THR A 456 1.36 -3.49 6.70
C THR A 456 2.46 -2.76 7.47
N SER A 457 2.56 -1.44 7.36
CA SER A 457 3.47 -0.64 8.19
C SER A 457 2.89 -0.34 9.58
N LEU A 458 1.58 -0.22 9.72
CA LEU A 458 0.89 0.04 10.99
C LEU A 458 0.67 -1.22 11.82
N PHE A 459 0.17 -2.28 11.18
CA PHE A 459 -0.34 -3.48 11.85
C PHE A 459 0.49 -4.72 11.51
N SER A 460 0.46 -5.69 12.41
CA SER A 460 1.13 -6.98 12.24
C SER A 460 0.34 -7.89 11.29
N MET A 461 0.39 -7.57 10.00
CA MET A 461 -0.36 -8.24 8.92
C MET A 461 0.55 -8.79 7.84
N GLY A 462 0.13 -9.89 7.21
CA GLY A 462 0.71 -10.42 5.99
C GLY A 462 -0.13 -10.03 4.77
N LYS A 463 0.49 -10.07 3.58
CA LYS A 463 -0.16 -9.87 2.29
C LYS A 463 -0.25 -11.19 1.53
N SER A 464 -1.38 -11.44 0.90
CA SER A 464 -1.52 -12.53 -0.08
C SER A 464 -0.86 -12.14 -1.41
N PRO A 465 -0.58 -13.11 -2.28
CA PRO A 465 -0.37 -12.81 -3.70
C PRO A 465 -1.55 -12.03 -4.27
N MET A 466 -1.26 -11.10 -5.17
CA MET A 466 -2.27 -10.39 -5.95
C MET A 466 -2.81 -11.31 -7.05
N PHE A 467 -4.10 -11.23 -7.33
CA PHE A 467 -4.74 -12.01 -8.39
C PHE A 467 -5.77 -11.18 -9.17
N ASP A 468 -6.14 -11.70 -10.33
CA ASP A 468 -7.04 -11.05 -11.27
C ASP A 468 -8.48 -11.52 -11.07
N VAL A 469 -9.37 -10.56 -10.84
CA VAL A 469 -10.81 -10.77 -10.87
C VAL A 469 -11.33 -10.32 -12.22
N VAL A 470 -11.86 -11.29 -12.98
CA VAL A 470 -12.46 -11.03 -14.30
C VAL A 470 -13.86 -10.47 -14.10
N ASP A 471 -14.01 -9.17 -14.39
CA ASP A 471 -15.30 -8.52 -14.56
C ASP A 471 -15.65 -8.51 -16.07
N PRO A 472 -16.93 -8.67 -16.47
CA PRO A 472 -17.33 -8.62 -17.89
C PRO A 472 -16.88 -7.36 -18.66
N ASP A 473 -16.55 -6.27 -17.95
CA ASP A 473 -16.16 -4.98 -18.50
C ASP A 473 -14.69 -4.59 -18.22
N GLY A 474 -13.88 -5.49 -17.65
CA GLY A 474 -12.45 -5.25 -17.40
C GLY A 474 -11.86 -6.16 -16.32
N LEU A 475 -10.58 -5.97 -16.02
CA LEU A 475 -9.93 -6.65 -14.90
C LEU A 475 -9.96 -5.77 -13.65
N VAL A 476 -10.11 -6.41 -12.49
CA VAL A 476 -9.91 -5.80 -11.17
C VAL A 476 -8.80 -6.60 -10.49
N ARG A 477 -7.79 -5.90 -9.98
CA ARG A 477 -6.72 -6.53 -9.20
C ARG A 477 -7.20 -6.68 -7.77
N SER A 478 -7.02 -7.84 -7.17
CA SER A 478 -7.42 -8.09 -5.79
C SER A 478 -6.24 -8.62 -4.98
N GLN A 479 -6.07 -8.11 -3.77
CA GLN A 479 -5.05 -8.55 -2.82
C GLN A 479 -5.63 -8.54 -1.41
N ALA A 480 -5.44 -9.62 -0.65
CA ALA A 480 -5.87 -9.69 0.73
C ALA A 480 -4.72 -9.36 1.69
N LEU A 481 -5.05 -8.66 2.77
CA LEU A 481 -4.19 -8.49 3.93
C LEU A 481 -4.87 -9.12 5.14
N GLU A 482 -4.11 -9.87 5.94
CA GLU A 482 -4.65 -10.51 7.14
C GLU A 482 -3.65 -10.59 8.28
N THR A 483 -4.15 -10.59 9.50
CA THR A 483 -3.37 -10.95 10.69
C THR A 483 -3.06 -12.45 10.68
N LYS A 484 -1.96 -12.86 11.35
CA LYS A 484 -1.53 -14.27 11.36
C LYS A 484 -2.57 -15.25 11.90
N ASP A 485 -3.41 -14.80 12.83
CA ASP A 485 -4.51 -15.56 13.44
C ASP A 485 -5.83 -15.41 12.65
N GLY A 486 -5.86 -14.53 11.65
CA GLY A 486 -7.04 -14.25 10.83
C GLY A 486 -8.17 -13.55 11.58
N SER A 487 -7.88 -12.87 12.70
CA SER A 487 -8.86 -12.08 13.45
C SER A 487 -9.24 -10.78 12.72
N PHE A 488 -8.34 -10.20 11.93
CA PHE A 488 -8.63 -9.07 11.04
C PHE A 488 -8.19 -9.36 9.61
N ARG A 489 -9.12 -9.12 8.67
CA ARG A 489 -8.94 -9.35 7.24
C ARG A 489 -9.48 -8.18 6.44
N ILE A 490 -8.72 -7.77 5.43
CA ILE A 490 -9.16 -6.78 4.46
C ILE A 490 -8.76 -7.18 3.05
N THR A 491 -9.69 -7.09 2.10
CA THR A 491 -9.40 -7.27 0.68
C THR A 491 -9.33 -5.92 0.00
N LEU A 492 -8.23 -5.65 -0.68
CA LEU A 492 -8.03 -4.48 -1.52
C LEU A 492 -8.40 -4.83 -2.95
N ASN A 493 -9.23 -4.01 -3.60
CA ASN A 493 -9.67 -4.19 -4.98
C ASN A 493 -9.32 -2.96 -5.83
N GLY A 494 -8.26 -3.05 -6.61
CA GLY A 494 -7.77 -2.00 -7.51
C GLY A 494 -8.46 -2.06 -8.87
N ALA A 495 -9.23 -1.02 -9.20
CA ALA A 495 -9.89 -0.90 -10.49
C ALA A 495 -9.07 -0.03 -11.47
N GLU A 496 -8.79 -0.56 -12.66
CA GLU A 496 -8.09 0.17 -13.73
C GLU A 496 -9.05 1.03 -14.59
N THR A 497 -10.35 0.69 -14.59
CA THR A 497 -11.36 1.37 -15.41
C THR A 497 -12.68 1.53 -14.67
N HIS A 498 -13.32 2.70 -14.86
CA HIS A 498 -14.66 3.02 -14.34
C HIS A 498 -15.78 2.13 -14.90
N ARG A 499 -15.49 1.26 -15.89
CA ARG A 499 -16.47 0.36 -16.52
C ARG A 499 -16.73 -0.92 -15.73
N THR A 500 -15.77 -1.34 -14.90
CA THR A 500 -15.94 -2.49 -14.01
C THR A 500 -16.90 -2.15 -12.86
N MET A 501 -17.45 -3.15 -12.17
CA MET A 501 -18.27 -2.91 -10.96
C MET A 501 -17.52 -2.08 -9.91
N ALA A 502 -16.26 -2.43 -9.65
CA ALA A 502 -15.39 -1.75 -8.71
C ALA A 502 -15.13 -0.29 -9.15
N GLY A 503 -14.78 -0.07 -10.42
CA GLY A 503 -14.56 1.27 -10.95
C GLY A 503 -15.82 2.13 -11.02
N ASN A 504 -16.99 1.53 -11.30
CA ASN A 504 -18.27 2.24 -11.30
C ASN A 504 -18.63 2.66 -9.87
N PHE A 505 -18.46 1.77 -8.88
CA PHE A 505 -18.63 2.12 -7.47
C PHE A 505 -17.78 3.33 -7.08
N LEU A 506 -16.49 3.36 -7.44
CA LEU A 506 -15.62 4.51 -7.18
C LEU A 506 -16.11 5.80 -7.84
N ALA A 507 -16.53 5.72 -9.10
CA ALA A 507 -17.01 6.87 -9.85
C ALA A 507 -18.34 7.41 -9.28
N ASP A 508 -19.28 6.54 -8.96
CA ASP A 508 -20.62 6.90 -8.48
C ASP A 508 -20.64 7.33 -7.01
N SER A 509 -19.72 6.79 -6.19
CA SER A 509 -19.57 7.13 -4.77
C SER A 509 -18.54 8.23 -4.54
N PHE A 510 -17.96 8.82 -5.58
CA PHE A 510 -16.89 9.82 -5.46
C PHE A 510 -15.70 9.38 -4.58
N GLY A 511 -15.33 8.10 -4.64
CA GLY A 511 -14.17 7.57 -3.91
C GLY A 511 -14.46 6.99 -2.52
N ALA A 512 -15.69 6.55 -2.24
CA ALA A 512 -15.93 5.71 -1.07
C ALA A 512 -15.09 4.43 -1.17
N SER A 513 -14.48 4.00 -0.06
CA SER A 513 -13.52 2.89 -0.08
C SER A 513 -14.17 1.54 0.23
N VAL A 514 -15.05 1.40 1.22
CA VAL A 514 -15.62 0.08 1.58
C VAL A 514 -16.80 -0.27 0.67
N GLN A 515 -16.62 -1.29 -0.18
CA GLN A 515 -17.66 -1.78 -1.08
C GLN A 515 -18.51 -2.89 -0.44
N HIS A 516 -17.90 -3.79 0.33
CA HIS A 516 -18.66 -4.83 1.01
C HIS A 516 -18.13 -5.19 2.39
N ILE A 517 -19.04 -5.69 3.22
CA ILE A 517 -18.80 -6.15 4.58
C ILE A 517 -19.22 -7.62 4.64
N ALA A 518 -18.29 -8.52 4.97
CA ALA A 518 -18.57 -9.93 5.13
C ALA A 518 -18.80 -10.30 6.59
N LEU A 519 -19.82 -11.11 6.85
CA LEU A 519 -20.33 -11.45 8.17
C LEU A 519 -20.25 -12.97 8.37
N ALA A 520 -19.59 -13.40 9.43
CA ALA A 520 -19.37 -14.81 9.73
C ALA A 520 -20.58 -15.47 10.42
N THR A 521 -20.86 -16.72 10.07
CA THR A 521 -21.84 -17.60 10.73
C THR A 521 -21.30 -19.03 10.91
N ASP A 522 -21.80 -19.74 11.92
CA ASP A 522 -21.48 -21.15 12.17
C ASP A 522 -22.39 -22.14 11.41
N ASP A 523 -23.53 -21.69 10.89
CA ASP A 523 -24.41 -22.50 10.04
C ASP A 523 -25.09 -21.61 9.01
N ILE A 524 -24.50 -21.59 7.80
CA ILE A 524 -24.98 -20.74 6.73
C ILE A 524 -26.40 -21.09 6.26
N PHE A 525 -26.83 -22.35 6.42
CA PHE A 525 -28.17 -22.77 6.02
C PHE A 525 -29.20 -22.28 7.04
N ALA A 526 -28.93 -22.50 8.33
CA ALA A 526 -29.80 -21.99 9.40
C ALA A 526 -29.88 -20.46 9.40
N THR A 527 -28.76 -19.77 9.20
CA THR A 527 -28.74 -18.30 9.05
C THR A 527 -29.54 -17.86 7.84
N ARG A 528 -29.44 -18.55 6.71
CA ARG A 528 -30.21 -18.20 5.51
C ARG A 528 -31.71 -18.37 5.74
N ASP A 529 -32.13 -19.44 6.41
CA ASP A 529 -33.53 -19.71 6.74
C ASP A 529 -34.08 -18.62 7.69
N ALA A 530 -33.36 -18.28 8.76
CA ALA A 530 -33.74 -17.21 9.68
C ALA A 530 -33.83 -15.84 8.97
N MET A 531 -32.86 -15.49 8.12
CA MET A 531 -32.92 -14.27 7.32
C MET A 531 -34.11 -14.27 6.34
N ALA A 532 -34.55 -15.43 5.84
CA ALA A 532 -35.73 -15.52 4.99
C ALA A 532 -37.02 -15.15 5.75
N GLU A 533 -37.13 -15.54 7.02
CA GLU A 533 -38.23 -15.14 7.91
C GLU A 533 -38.23 -13.63 8.18
N CYS A 534 -37.04 -13.02 8.24
CA CYS A 534 -36.86 -11.56 8.30
C CYS A 534 -37.07 -10.85 6.95
N GLY A 535 -37.42 -11.57 5.87
CA GLY A 535 -37.70 -10.99 4.56
C GLY A 535 -36.47 -10.75 3.66
N PHE A 536 -35.30 -11.29 4.01
CA PHE A 536 -34.08 -11.15 3.22
C PHE A 536 -34.18 -11.79 1.84
N LYS A 537 -33.73 -11.03 0.84
CA LYS A 537 -33.63 -11.47 -0.55
C LYS A 537 -32.16 -11.59 -0.95
N PRO A 538 -31.62 -12.80 -1.11
CA PRO A 538 -30.23 -12.98 -1.52
C PRO A 538 -30.06 -12.57 -2.98
N LEU A 539 -28.81 -12.36 -3.37
CA LEU A 539 -28.42 -12.17 -4.75
C LEU A 539 -28.78 -13.45 -5.56
N PRO A 540 -29.57 -13.34 -6.65
CA PRO A 540 -30.02 -14.50 -7.39
C PRO A 540 -28.91 -15.08 -8.27
N MET A 541 -28.54 -16.32 -7.96
CA MET A 541 -27.56 -17.10 -8.72
C MET A 541 -28.22 -17.93 -9.82
N SER A 542 -27.47 -18.17 -10.90
CA SER A 542 -27.96 -18.93 -12.06
C SER A 542 -27.97 -20.43 -11.78
N ASP A 543 -28.95 -21.15 -12.30
CA ASP A 543 -28.99 -22.61 -12.33
C ASP A 543 -27.72 -23.24 -12.94
N ASN A 544 -27.11 -22.55 -13.91
CA ASN A 544 -25.87 -23.01 -14.55
C ASN A 544 -24.70 -23.09 -13.55
N TYR A 545 -24.66 -22.22 -12.53
CA TYR A 545 -23.62 -22.26 -11.51
C TYR A 545 -23.68 -23.55 -10.69
N TYR A 546 -24.89 -23.98 -10.31
CA TYR A 546 -25.09 -25.21 -9.54
C TYR A 546 -24.87 -26.47 -10.38
N ALA A 547 -25.24 -26.44 -11.67
CA ALA A 547 -24.91 -27.52 -12.60
C ALA A 547 -23.39 -27.69 -12.75
N ASP A 548 -22.64 -26.58 -12.77
CA ASP A 548 -21.18 -26.58 -12.80
C ASP A 548 -20.55 -27.03 -11.47
N LEU A 549 -21.10 -26.61 -10.31
CA LEU A 549 -20.67 -27.12 -9.01
C LEU A 549 -20.78 -28.65 -8.91
N ALA A 550 -21.86 -29.23 -9.44
CA ALA A 550 -22.06 -30.68 -9.46
C ALA A 550 -21.00 -31.42 -10.29
N ALA A 551 -20.44 -30.77 -11.30
CA ALA A 551 -19.38 -31.33 -12.13
C ALA A 551 -17.98 -31.13 -11.53
N ARG A 552 -17.75 -30.03 -10.80
CA ARG A 552 -16.45 -29.69 -10.20
C ARG A 552 -16.19 -30.37 -8.87
N PHE A 553 -17.22 -30.53 -8.04
CA PHE A 553 -17.09 -30.98 -6.65
C PHE A 553 -17.91 -32.23 -6.36
N THR A 554 -17.46 -33.03 -5.39
CA THR A 554 -18.19 -34.23 -4.95
C THR A 554 -19.22 -33.86 -3.89
N LEU A 555 -20.33 -33.24 -4.32
CA LEU A 555 -21.44 -32.83 -3.45
C LEU A 555 -22.61 -33.79 -3.57
N SER A 556 -23.31 -34.11 -2.47
CA SER A 556 -24.55 -34.87 -2.53
C SER A 556 -25.67 -34.06 -3.17
N ASP A 557 -26.61 -34.73 -3.84
CA ASP A 557 -27.78 -34.08 -4.45
C ASP A 557 -28.57 -33.24 -3.44
N GLU A 558 -28.70 -33.74 -2.20
CA GLU A 558 -29.35 -33.01 -1.11
C GLU A 558 -28.62 -31.70 -0.78
N LYS A 559 -27.28 -31.75 -0.66
CA LYS A 559 -26.47 -30.56 -0.36
C LYS A 559 -26.55 -29.56 -1.51
N LEU A 560 -26.47 -30.03 -2.75
CA LEU A 560 -26.59 -29.17 -3.94
C LEU A 560 -27.96 -28.50 -4.02
N ALA A 561 -29.05 -29.23 -3.71
CA ALA A 561 -30.40 -28.68 -3.66
C ALA A 561 -30.53 -27.58 -2.60
N LYS A 562 -29.93 -27.77 -1.41
CA LYS A 562 -29.89 -26.75 -0.34
C LYS A 562 -29.10 -25.51 -0.76
N LEU A 563 -27.91 -25.70 -1.36
CA LEU A 563 -27.11 -24.59 -1.90
C LEU A 563 -27.91 -23.77 -2.92
N LYS A 564 -28.57 -24.46 -3.86
CA LYS A 564 -29.41 -23.83 -4.89
C LYS A 564 -30.58 -23.05 -4.30
N ALA A 565 -31.32 -23.65 -3.36
CA ALA A 565 -32.47 -23.00 -2.73
C ALA A 565 -32.07 -21.74 -1.94
N GLY A 566 -30.90 -21.75 -1.30
CA GLY A 566 -30.39 -20.62 -0.51
C GLY A 566 -29.70 -19.53 -1.32
N SER A 567 -29.48 -19.71 -2.62
CA SER A 567 -28.54 -18.90 -3.42
C SER A 567 -27.10 -18.91 -2.85
N ILE A 568 -26.67 -20.03 -2.27
CA ILE A 568 -25.37 -20.18 -1.58
C ILE A 568 -24.32 -20.69 -2.56
N LEU A 569 -23.24 -19.94 -2.68
CA LEU A 569 -22.04 -20.29 -3.43
C LEU A 569 -21.11 -21.15 -2.57
N TYR A 570 -20.30 -21.96 -3.24
CA TYR A 570 -19.42 -22.94 -2.62
C TYR A 570 -18.01 -22.86 -3.21
N ASP A 571 -17.01 -23.10 -2.36
CA ASP A 571 -15.63 -23.36 -2.74
C ASP A 571 -15.02 -24.37 -1.75
N GLU A 572 -13.99 -25.10 -2.16
CA GLU A 572 -13.21 -25.96 -1.26
C GLU A 572 -11.76 -26.03 -1.70
N ASP A 573 -10.86 -26.13 -0.71
CA ASP A 573 -9.44 -26.35 -0.89
C ASP A 573 -8.99 -27.61 -0.14
N ALA A 574 -7.67 -27.86 -0.08
CA ALA A 574 -7.13 -29.02 0.60
C ALA A 574 -7.37 -29.02 2.13
N ASN A 575 -7.68 -27.86 2.72
CA ASN A 575 -7.86 -27.70 4.15
C ASN A 575 -9.34 -27.72 4.52
N GLY A 576 -10.21 -27.14 3.71
CA GLY A 576 -11.60 -26.98 4.09
C GLY A 576 -12.54 -26.49 3.01
N ALA A 577 -13.73 -26.10 3.45
CA ALA A 577 -14.81 -25.64 2.59
C ALA A 577 -15.27 -24.24 2.98
N PHE A 578 -15.72 -23.49 1.97
CA PHE A 578 -16.23 -22.15 2.10
C PHE A 578 -17.62 -22.06 1.50
N TYR A 579 -18.52 -21.45 2.26
CA TYR A 579 -19.88 -21.18 1.83
C TYR A 579 -20.09 -19.69 1.92
N GLN A 580 -20.72 -19.11 0.91
CA GLN A 580 -20.98 -17.68 0.89
C GLN A 580 -22.27 -17.35 0.15
N PHE A 581 -23.00 -16.34 0.60
CA PHE A 581 -24.06 -15.72 -0.19
C PHE A 581 -24.06 -14.21 0.03
N TYR A 582 -24.70 -13.49 -0.89
CA TYR A 582 -24.63 -12.03 -0.94
C TYR A 582 -26.01 -11.41 -0.80
N SER A 583 -26.05 -10.20 -0.24
CA SER A 583 -27.20 -9.32 -0.39
C SER A 583 -27.29 -8.80 -1.83
N GLN A 584 -28.46 -8.28 -2.19
CA GLN A 584 -28.56 -7.44 -3.39
C GLN A 584 -27.78 -6.13 -3.19
N PRO A 585 -27.26 -5.52 -4.27
CA PRO A 585 -26.60 -4.21 -4.17
C PRO A 585 -27.57 -3.13 -3.66
N TYR A 586 -27.07 -2.25 -2.80
CA TYR A 586 -27.75 -1.05 -2.29
C TYR A 586 -26.79 0.15 -2.34
N ALA A 587 -27.27 1.37 -2.03
CA ALA A 587 -26.44 2.59 -1.89
C ALA A 587 -25.28 2.71 -2.91
N GLY A 588 -25.59 2.75 -4.21
CA GLY A 588 -24.57 2.94 -5.24
C GLY A 588 -23.68 1.73 -5.55
N GLY A 589 -23.99 0.54 -5.03
CA GLY A 589 -23.27 -0.70 -5.36
C GLY A 589 -22.64 -1.41 -4.16
N MET A 590 -22.89 -0.92 -2.94
CA MET A 590 -22.52 -1.61 -1.70
C MET A 590 -23.33 -2.89 -1.51
N PHE A 591 -22.78 -3.86 -0.79
CA PHE A 591 -23.49 -5.09 -0.45
C PHE A 591 -22.92 -5.75 0.81
N PHE A 592 -23.70 -6.66 1.41
CA PHE A 592 -23.24 -7.54 2.48
C PHE A 592 -22.95 -8.92 1.93
N GLU A 593 -21.97 -9.60 2.53
CA GLU A 593 -21.66 -11.00 2.30
C GLU A 593 -21.87 -11.77 3.61
N ILE A 594 -22.40 -12.98 3.53
CA ILE A 594 -22.51 -13.90 4.66
C ILE A 594 -21.63 -15.09 4.34
N VAL A 595 -20.74 -15.46 5.25
CA VAL A 595 -19.75 -16.51 5.02
C VAL A 595 -19.73 -17.55 6.14
N GLN A 596 -19.39 -18.77 5.74
CA GLN A 596 -19.04 -19.84 6.67
C GLN A 596 -17.77 -20.54 6.20
N ARG A 597 -16.76 -20.57 7.08
CA ARG A 597 -15.51 -21.32 6.90
C ARG A 597 -15.60 -22.65 7.63
N LYS A 598 -15.30 -23.76 6.98
CA LYS A 598 -15.18 -25.10 7.58
C LYS A 598 -13.80 -25.69 7.31
N GLY A 599 -13.34 -26.57 8.19
CA GLY A 599 -12.11 -27.36 7.99
C GLY A 599 -10.79 -26.58 8.07
N GLY A 600 -10.82 -25.26 8.24
CA GLY A 600 -9.62 -24.41 8.18
C GLY A 600 -9.42 -23.69 6.85
N TYR A 601 -10.47 -23.59 6.03
CA TYR A 601 -10.44 -22.78 4.80
C TYR A 601 -10.09 -21.32 5.08
N ALA A 602 -8.99 -20.84 4.50
CA ALA A 602 -8.45 -19.50 4.72
C ALA A 602 -8.73 -18.52 3.56
N GLY A 603 -9.14 -19.00 2.38
CA GLY A 603 -9.37 -18.16 1.20
C GLY A 603 -10.58 -17.22 1.29
N TYR A 604 -10.93 -16.57 0.19
CA TYR A 604 -12.04 -15.60 0.11
C TYR A 604 -13.10 -15.99 -0.94
N GLY A 605 -13.11 -17.26 -1.38
CA GLY A 605 -14.00 -17.69 -2.47
C GLY A 605 -13.75 -16.93 -3.77
N ALA A 606 -12.49 -16.57 -4.06
CA ALA A 606 -12.12 -15.81 -5.27
C ALA A 606 -12.67 -16.42 -6.59
N PRO A 607 -12.72 -17.75 -6.79
CA PRO A 607 -13.32 -18.36 -7.99
C PRO A 607 -14.79 -17.99 -8.20
N ASN A 608 -15.49 -17.57 -7.14
CA ASN A 608 -16.89 -17.20 -7.20
C ASN A 608 -17.13 -15.73 -7.58
N ALA A 609 -16.09 -14.88 -7.55
CA ALA A 609 -16.21 -13.45 -7.82
C ALA A 609 -16.81 -13.11 -9.21
N PRO A 610 -16.42 -13.77 -10.32
CA PRO A 610 -17.02 -13.48 -11.62
C PRO A 610 -18.54 -13.75 -11.66
N PHE A 611 -19.01 -14.80 -10.98
CA PHE A 611 -20.43 -15.15 -10.94
C PHE A 611 -21.24 -14.18 -10.08
N ARG A 612 -20.68 -13.76 -8.93
CA ARG A 612 -21.24 -12.68 -8.10
C ARG A 612 -21.38 -11.39 -8.91
N ILE A 613 -20.31 -10.95 -9.56
CA ILE A 613 -20.28 -9.71 -10.37
C ILE A 613 -21.34 -9.77 -11.46
N ALA A 614 -21.43 -10.89 -12.20
CA ALA A 614 -22.44 -11.08 -13.23
C ALA A 614 -23.87 -11.03 -12.65
N ALA A 615 -24.09 -11.54 -11.44
CA ALA A 615 -25.39 -11.49 -10.77
C ALA A 615 -25.75 -10.08 -10.28
N GLN A 616 -24.80 -9.34 -9.71
CA GLN A 616 -25.01 -7.96 -9.28
C GLN A 616 -25.36 -7.06 -10.48
N LYS A 617 -24.62 -7.19 -11.59
CA LYS A 617 -24.89 -6.42 -12.81
C LYS A 617 -26.30 -6.60 -13.37
N ARG A 618 -26.93 -7.78 -13.21
CA ARG A 618 -28.32 -8.01 -13.63
C ARG A 618 -29.33 -7.16 -12.85
N LEU A 619 -28.99 -6.75 -11.63
CA LEU A 619 -29.85 -5.93 -10.76
C LEU A 619 -29.53 -4.44 -10.81
N MET A 620 -28.37 -4.08 -11.37
CA MET A 620 -27.97 -2.68 -11.52
C MET A 620 -28.63 -2.04 -12.74
N ARG A 621 -28.62 -0.69 -12.77
CA ARG A 621 -29.17 0.08 -13.89
C ARG A 621 -28.46 -0.31 -15.21
N PRO A 622 -29.22 -0.49 -16.30
CA PRO A 622 -28.64 -0.70 -17.63
C PRO A 622 -27.73 0.46 -18.04
N LYS A 623 -26.65 0.14 -18.76
CA LYS A 623 -25.72 1.15 -19.29
C LYS A 623 -26.45 2.21 -20.11
N GLY A 624 -26.15 3.48 -19.86
CA GLY A 624 -26.64 4.63 -20.63
C GLY A 624 -27.98 5.22 -20.18
N MET A 625 -28.57 4.76 -19.07
CA MET A 625 -29.82 5.31 -18.55
C MET A 625 -29.54 6.39 -17.47
N PRO A 626 -29.90 7.68 -17.68
CA PRO A 626 -29.59 8.76 -16.73
C PRO A 626 -30.21 8.54 -15.35
N LYS A 627 -29.57 8.98 -14.25
CA LYS A 627 -30.20 9.03 -12.92
C LYS A 627 -31.46 9.91 -13.00
N ALA A 628 -32.56 9.39 -12.44
CA ALA A 628 -33.88 10.03 -12.52
C ALA A 628 -34.01 11.07 -11.41
#